data_AF-A0AAD6JCT9-F1
#
_entry.id   AF-A0AAD6JCT9-F1
#
_cell.length_a   1.000
_cell.length_b   1.000
_cell.length_c   1.000
_cell.angle_alpha   90.00
_cell.angle_beta   90.00
_cell.angle_gamma   90.00
#
_symmetry.space_group_name_H-M   'P 1'
#
loop_
_entity.id
_entity.type
_entity.pdbx_description
1 polymer ?
#
loop_
_entity_poly.entity_id
_entity_poly.type
_entity_poly.pdbx_seq_one_letter_code
_entity_poly.pdbx_strand_id
1 'polypeptide(L)'
;MKWAPKRQQVSMTPVMPCLSTLFSVYFCGKDPSKTKLGSEGPAAVDKWLVLQLAPLATLGFPKFLKHFEDLLIHTFPIPFFPVKSDYKKLYDAFYASSGSVLDKAESLGIDRDEACHNLVFIAGFNAYGGMKAWFPTLIKWVGQAGEKLHSQLANEIRTVVKEEGWGLFPSPGEDDVDQISSL
;
A
#
# COMPACT_ATOMS: atom_id res chain seq x y z
N MET A 1 -6.13 -40.19 18.48
CA MET A 1 -6.09 -39.43 17.21
C MET A 1 -6.30 -37.96 17.58
N LYS A 2 -5.23 -37.17 17.76
CA LYS A 2 -5.32 -35.77 18.18
C LYS A 2 -5.65 -34.90 16.97
N TRP A 3 -6.82 -34.26 16.98
CA TRP A 3 -7.19 -33.21 16.05
C TRP A 3 -6.22 -32.03 16.24
N ALA A 4 -5.42 -31.72 15.22
CA ALA A 4 -4.71 -30.46 15.18
C ALA A 4 -5.72 -29.34 14.89
N PRO A 5 -5.71 -28.22 15.63
CA PRO A 5 -6.55 -27.08 15.31
C PRO A 5 -6.19 -26.56 13.91
N LYS A 6 -7.19 -26.20 13.09
CA LYS A 6 -6.96 -25.51 11.83
C LYS A 6 -6.17 -24.24 12.13
N ARG A 7 -4.94 -24.14 11.61
CA ARG A 7 -4.17 -22.88 11.66
C ARG A 7 -5.02 -21.78 11.05
N GLN A 8 -5.36 -20.78 11.86
CA GLN A 8 -6.05 -19.59 11.39
C GLN A 8 -5.08 -18.82 10.50
N GLN A 9 -5.26 -18.94 9.19
CA GLN A 9 -4.49 -18.18 8.21
C GLN A 9 -5.17 -16.82 8.05
N VAL A 10 -4.48 -15.76 8.43
CA VAL A 10 -4.88 -14.41 8.08
C VAL A 10 -4.25 -14.10 6.73
N SER A 11 -5.07 -13.82 5.73
CA SER A 11 -4.53 -13.38 4.45
C SER A 11 -3.78 -12.08 4.66
N MET A 12 -2.62 -11.93 4.03
CA MET A 12 -1.89 -10.66 4.00
C MET A 12 -2.48 -9.68 2.98
N THR A 13 -3.48 -10.07 2.17
CA THR A 13 -4.11 -9.14 1.22
C THR A 13 -4.71 -7.87 1.83
N PRO A 14 -5.22 -7.85 3.09
CA PRO A 14 -5.58 -6.62 3.77
C PRO A 14 -4.38 -6.06 4.55
N VAL A 15 -3.31 -5.64 3.86
CA VAL A 15 -2.32 -4.65 4.40
C VAL A 15 -2.89 -3.22 4.41
N MET A 16 -4.22 -3.10 4.30
CA MET A 16 -5.01 -1.87 4.22
C MET A 16 -4.65 -0.79 5.26
N PRO A 17 -4.35 -1.12 6.54
CA PRO A 17 -4.00 -0.09 7.52
C PRO A 17 -2.67 0.62 7.21
N CYS A 18 -1.65 -0.08 6.71
CA CYS A 18 -0.36 0.54 6.38
C CYS A 18 -0.44 1.45 5.16
N LEU A 19 -1.34 1.18 4.21
CA LEU A 19 -1.54 2.02 3.03
C LEU A 19 -2.29 3.32 3.37
N SER A 20 -3.25 3.26 4.29
CA SER A 20 -3.86 4.44 4.92
C SER A 20 -2.79 5.32 5.59
N THR A 21 -1.86 4.70 6.32
CA THR A 21 -0.73 5.41 6.94
C THR A 21 0.22 6.00 5.91
N LEU A 22 0.55 5.27 4.83
CA LEU A 22 1.36 5.82 3.72
C LEU A 22 0.69 7.03 3.10
N PHE A 23 -0.64 7.03 2.97
CA PHE A 23 -1.41 8.17 2.46
C PHE A 23 -1.34 9.39 3.41
N SER A 24 -1.49 9.18 4.73
CA SER A 24 -1.31 10.26 5.73
C SER A 24 0.13 10.79 5.80
N VAL A 25 1.13 9.91 5.70
CA VAL A 25 2.55 10.24 5.82
C VAL A 25 3.07 10.93 4.56
N TYR A 26 2.63 10.52 3.37
CA TYR A 26 3.08 11.13 2.11
C TYR A 26 2.29 12.38 1.67
N PHE A 27 1.02 12.57 2.06
CA PHE A 27 0.14 13.61 1.48
C PHE A 27 -0.36 14.67 2.47
N CYS A 28 0.57 15.26 3.23
CA CYS A 28 0.36 16.49 4.01
C CYS A 28 -0.34 16.32 5.36
N GLY A 29 -0.16 15.16 6.03
CA GLY A 29 -0.53 15.00 7.43
C GLY A 29 -2.04 14.97 7.70
N LYS A 30 -2.86 14.79 6.66
CA LYS A 30 -4.30 14.57 6.80
C LYS A 30 -4.61 13.09 6.85
N ASP A 31 -5.48 12.74 7.79
CA ASP A 31 -6.05 11.40 7.88
C ASP A 31 -6.99 11.16 6.69
N PRO A 32 -6.79 10.11 5.86
CA PRO A 32 -7.66 9.75 4.75
C PRO A 32 -9.13 9.64 5.15
N SER A 33 -9.42 9.19 6.38
CA SER A 33 -10.79 9.09 6.90
C SER A 33 -11.48 10.46 7.05
N LYS A 34 -10.69 11.54 7.16
CA LYS A 34 -11.16 12.93 7.22
C LYS A 34 -11.21 13.62 5.85
N THR A 35 -10.83 12.92 4.79
CA THR A 35 -10.93 13.41 3.41
C THR A 35 -12.18 12.85 2.73
N LYS A 36 -12.57 13.44 1.60
CA LYS A 36 -13.67 12.94 0.77
C LYS A 36 -13.40 11.54 0.16
N LEU A 37 -12.17 11.04 0.20
CA LEU A 37 -11.82 9.69 -0.25
C LEU A 37 -12.27 8.60 0.72
N GLY A 38 -12.30 8.88 2.02
CA GLY A 38 -12.66 7.91 3.06
C GLY A 38 -11.99 6.54 2.87
N SER A 39 -12.76 5.47 3.08
CA SER A 39 -12.32 4.09 2.84
C SER A 39 -12.32 3.66 1.38
N GLU A 40 -12.83 4.49 0.45
CA GLU A 40 -12.90 4.17 -0.99
C GLU A 40 -11.58 4.43 -1.73
N GLY A 41 -10.67 5.22 -1.14
CA GLY A 41 -9.42 5.63 -1.78
C GLY A 41 -8.57 4.47 -2.31
N PRO A 42 -8.28 3.42 -1.51
CA PRO A 42 -7.53 2.26 -2.00
C PRO A 42 -8.20 1.57 -3.20
N ALA A 43 -9.52 1.44 -3.20
CA ALA A 43 -10.25 0.83 -4.31
C ALA A 43 -10.20 1.70 -5.58
N ALA A 44 -10.27 3.03 -5.42
CA ALA A 44 -10.11 3.97 -6.54
C ALA A 44 -8.70 3.89 -7.16
N VAL A 45 -7.65 3.83 -6.33
CA VAL A 45 -6.27 3.66 -6.80
C VAL A 45 -6.11 2.31 -7.48
N ASP A 46 -6.58 1.22 -6.87
CA ASP A 46 -6.49 -0.13 -7.44
C ASP A 46 -7.14 -0.22 -8.81
N LYS A 47 -8.35 0.32 -8.95
CA LYS A 47 -9.06 0.30 -10.22
C LYS A 47 -8.31 1.09 -11.29
N TRP A 48 -7.76 2.25 -10.95
CA TRP A 48 -6.92 3.03 -11.86
C TRP A 48 -5.63 2.27 -12.24
N LEU A 49 -4.92 1.68 -11.27
CA LEU A 49 -3.69 0.91 -11.50
C LEU A 49 -3.93 -0.32 -12.37
N VAL A 50 -5.03 -1.04 -12.19
CA VAL A 50 -5.38 -2.19 -13.03
C VAL A 50 -5.42 -1.77 -14.49
N LEU A 51 -6.01 -0.63 -14.82
CA LEU A 51 -6.03 -0.15 -16.21
C LEU A 51 -4.64 0.24 -16.72
N GLN A 52 -3.78 0.82 -15.86
CA GLN A 52 -2.41 1.19 -16.24
C GLN A 52 -1.51 -0.03 -16.48
N LEU A 53 -1.70 -1.08 -15.68
CA LEU A 53 -0.84 -2.27 -15.65
C LEU A 53 -1.41 -3.44 -16.44
N ALA A 54 -2.66 -3.39 -16.86
CA ALA A 54 -3.32 -4.49 -17.57
C ALA A 54 -2.55 -4.95 -18.82
N PRO A 55 -1.90 -4.09 -19.62
CA PRO A 55 -1.06 -4.57 -20.73
C PRO A 55 0.17 -5.39 -20.32
N LEU A 56 0.56 -5.36 -19.04
CA LEU A 56 1.66 -6.16 -18.47
C LEU A 56 1.15 -7.38 -17.70
N ALA A 57 -0.15 -7.49 -17.46
CA ALA A 57 -0.75 -8.53 -16.65
C ALA A 57 -1.10 -9.77 -17.49
N THR A 58 -1.23 -10.91 -16.84
CA THR A 58 -1.80 -12.12 -17.46
C THR A 58 -3.03 -12.50 -16.64
N LEU A 59 -4.20 -12.53 -17.28
CA LEU A 59 -5.48 -12.89 -16.64
C LEU A 59 -5.61 -14.39 -16.43
N GLY A 60 -4.79 -15.18 -17.12
CA GLY A 60 -4.71 -16.63 -16.95
C GLY A 60 -5.90 -17.35 -17.55
N PHE A 61 -6.46 -16.83 -18.65
CA PHE A 61 -7.56 -17.50 -19.30
C PHE A 61 -7.16 -18.89 -19.82
N PRO A 62 -8.11 -19.86 -19.86
CA PRO A 62 -7.87 -21.14 -20.48
C PRO A 62 -7.36 -20.98 -21.93
N LYS A 63 -6.53 -21.92 -22.41
CA LYS A 63 -5.85 -21.82 -23.72
C LYS A 63 -6.77 -21.44 -24.89
N PHE A 64 -8.03 -21.88 -24.88
CA PHE A 64 -9.00 -21.56 -25.94
C PHE A 64 -9.48 -20.09 -25.94
N LEU A 65 -9.32 -19.37 -24.83
CA LEU A 65 -9.63 -17.94 -24.68
C LEU A 65 -8.38 -17.04 -24.72
N LYS A 66 -7.20 -17.60 -24.97
CA LYS A 66 -5.95 -16.82 -24.96
C LYS A 66 -5.98 -15.65 -25.97
N HIS A 67 -6.50 -15.86 -27.16
CA HIS A 67 -6.62 -14.80 -28.17
C HIS A 67 -7.57 -13.67 -27.74
N PHE A 68 -8.56 -14.00 -26.91
CA PHE A 68 -9.46 -13.00 -26.34
C PHE A 68 -8.75 -12.20 -25.25
N GLU A 69 -7.90 -12.82 -24.43
CA GLU A 69 -7.00 -12.12 -23.50
C GLU A 69 -6.11 -11.11 -24.25
N ASP A 70 -5.45 -11.57 -25.33
CA ASP A 70 -4.56 -10.73 -26.13
C ASP A 70 -5.31 -9.55 -26.75
N LEU A 71 -6.52 -9.77 -27.27
CA LEU A 71 -7.34 -8.70 -27.84
C LEU A 71 -7.78 -7.68 -26.78
N LEU A 72 -8.12 -8.14 -25.57
CA LEU A 72 -8.68 -7.32 -24.51
C LEU A 72 -7.65 -6.41 -23.83
N ILE A 73 -6.46 -6.94 -23.50
CA ILE A 73 -5.50 -6.23 -22.65
C ILE A 73 -4.12 -6.03 -23.29
N HIS A 74 -3.76 -6.78 -24.34
CA HIS A 74 -2.42 -6.70 -24.96
C HIS A 74 -2.40 -5.99 -26.33
N THR A 75 -3.56 -5.78 -26.97
CA THR A 75 -3.62 -5.25 -28.34
C THR A 75 -3.98 -3.77 -28.41
N PHE A 76 -5.02 -3.35 -27.70
CA PHE A 76 -5.52 -1.97 -27.77
C PHE A 76 -5.27 -1.23 -26.45
N PRO A 77 -5.01 0.09 -26.51
CA PRO A 77 -5.00 0.93 -25.32
C PRO A 77 -6.34 0.81 -24.59
N ILE A 78 -6.29 0.53 -23.29
CA ILE A 78 -7.49 0.37 -22.49
C ILE A 78 -8.10 1.77 -22.28
N PRO A 79 -9.40 1.95 -22.57
CA PRO A 79 -10.00 3.26 -22.49
C PRO A 79 -10.07 3.75 -21.04
N PHE A 80 -9.80 5.05 -20.82
CA PHE A 80 -9.76 5.66 -19.49
C PHE A 80 -11.15 5.93 -18.87
N PHE A 81 -12.22 5.88 -19.66
CA PHE A 81 -13.58 6.20 -19.18
C PHE A 81 -14.03 5.43 -17.92
N PRO A 82 -13.68 4.13 -17.70
CA PRO A 82 -14.16 3.38 -16.54
C PRO A 82 -13.63 3.91 -15.21
N VAL A 83 -12.48 4.60 -15.22
CA VAL A 83 -11.79 5.09 -14.01
C VAL A 83 -11.80 6.60 -13.90
N LYS A 84 -12.38 7.32 -14.87
CA LYS A 84 -12.35 8.79 -14.91
C LYS A 84 -12.92 9.42 -13.64
N SER A 85 -14.06 8.94 -13.14
CA SER A 85 -14.68 9.46 -11.91
C SER A 85 -13.82 9.21 -10.68
N ASP A 86 -13.23 8.01 -10.58
CA ASP A 86 -12.43 7.60 -9.43
C ASP A 86 -11.08 8.34 -9.41
N TYR A 87 -10.46 8.49 -10.58
CA TYR A 87 -9.27 9.33 -10.75
C TYR A 87 -9.55 10.79 -10.42
N LYS A 88 -10.71 11.33 -10.80
CA LYS A 88 -11.09 12.70 -10.43
C LYS A 88 -11.23 12.85 -8.91
N LYS A 89 -11.85 11.88 -8.22
CA LYS A 89 -11.93 11.89 -6.75
C LYS A 89 -10.54 11.90 -6.10
N LEU A 90 -9.61 11.11 -6.63
CA LEU A 90 -8.21 11.11 -6.20
C LEU A 90 -7.59 12.49 -6.41
N TYR A 91 -7.60 13.00 -7.64
CA TYR A 91 -7.09 14.33 -7.98
C TYR A 91 -7.65 15.43 -7.07
N ASP A 92 -8.97 15.49 -6.88
CA ASP A 92 -9.63 16.53 -6.07
C ASP A 92 -9.16 16.49 -4.61
N ALA A 93 -8.90 15.31 -4.07
CA ALA A 93 -8.39 15.16 -2.72
C ALA A 93 -6.94 15.62 -2.59
N PHE A 94 -6.09 15.25 -3.55
CA PHE A 94 -4.69 15.70 -3.61
C PHE A 94 -4.60 17.22 -3.75
N TYR A 95 -5.40 17.78 -4.66
CA TYR A 95 -5.47 19.21 -4.87
C TYR A 95 -5.85 19.96 -3.58
N ALA A 96 -6.81 19.42 -2.82
CA ALA A 96 -7.27 20.01 -1.56
C ALA A 96 -6.31 19.79 -0.37
N SER A 97 -5.46 18.75 -0.38
CA SER A 97 -4.54 18.44 0.71
C SER A 97 -3.13 18.98 0.50
N SER A 98 -2.70 19.19 -0.74
CA SER A 98 -1.29 19.42 -1.09
C SER A 98 -0.95 20.86 -1.45
N GLY A 99 -1.72 21.82 -0.93
CA GLY A 99 -1.58 23.25 -1.24
C GLY A 99 -0.13 23.75 -1.18
N SER A 100 0.59 23.50 -0.09
CA SER A 100 1.99 23.97 0.06
C SER A 100 2.95 23.36 -0.96
N VAL A 101 2.76 22.09 -1.33
CA VAL A 101 3.59 21.40 -2.33
C VAL A 101 3.27 21.94 -3.72
N LEU A 102 1.99 22.20 -4.01
CA LEU A 102 1.54 22.77 -5.27
C LEU A 102 2.00 24.23 -5.43
N ASP A 103 1.91 25.05 -4.38
CA ASP A 103 2.43 26.43 -4.37
C ASP A 103 3.94 26.43 -4.65
N LYS A 104 4.67 25.45 -4.09
CA LYS A 104 6.09 25.28 -4.36
C LYS A 104 6.36 24.87 -5.80
N ALA A 105 5.57 23.96 -6.37
CA ALA A 105 5.70 23.55 -7.77
C ALA A 105 5.47 24.74 -8.73
N GLU A 106 4.45 25.55 -8.48
CA GLU A 106 4.20 26.78 -9.24
C GLU A 106 5.37 27.77 -9.13
N SER A 107 5.97 27.93 -7.94
CA SER A 107 7.16 28.78 -7.77
C SER A 107 8.38 28.30 -8.58
N LEU A 108 8.39 27.03 -8.99
CA LEU A 108 9.41 26.42 -9.84
C LEU A 108 9.03 26.44 -11.33
N GLY A 109 7.89 27.04 -11.68
CA GLY A 109 7.41 27.15 -13.06
C GLY A 109 6.64 25.92 -13.56
N ILE A 110 6.19 25.03 -12.66
CA ILE A 110 5.36 23.88 -13.00
C ILE A 110 3.89 24.27 -12.85
N ASP A 111 3.07 23.98 -13.86
CA ASP A 111 1.63 24.22 -13.77
C ASP A 111 1.01 23.44 -12.59
N ARG A 112 0.03 24.05 -11.91
CA ARG A 112 -0.55 23.48 -10.70
C ARG A 112 -1.31 22.19 -10.96
N ASP A 113 -2.02 22.10 -12.08
CA ASP A 113 -2.77 20.91 -12.46
C ASP A 113 -1.81 19.80 -12.86
N GLU A 114 -0.77 20.14 -13.62
CA GLU A 114 0.33 19.22 -13.94
C GLU A 114 1.01 18.68 -12.68
N ALA A 115 1.33 19.56 -11.72
CA ALA A 115 1.92 19.17 -10.45
C ALA A 115 0.99 18.23 -9.67
N CYS A 116 -0.30 18.53 -9.62
CA CYS A 116 -1.28 17.69 -8.93
C CYS A 116 -1.42 16.30 -9.56
N HIS A 117 -1.47 16.20 -10.90
CA HIS A 117 -1.47 14.91 -11.60
C HIS A 117 -0.21 14.08 -11.32
N ASN A 118 0.95 14.73 -11.29
CA ASN A 118 2.21 14.09 -10.91
C ASN A 118 2.22 13.61 -9.45
N LEU A 119 1.63 14.37 -8.53
CA LEU A 119 1.48 13.94 -7.14
C LEU A 119 0.59 12.69 -7.05
N VAL A 120 -0.56 12.67 -7.75
CA VAL A 120 -1.42 11.48 -7.81
C VAL A 120 -0.65 10.28 -8.38
N PHE A 121 0.20 10.50 -9.39
CA PHE A 121 1.00 9.44 -9.99
C PHE A 121 2.08 8.90 -9.05
N ILE A 122 2.90 9.78 -8.46
CA ILE A 122 3.94 9.41 -7.49
C ILE A 122 3.31 8.65 -6.31
N ALA A 123 2.16 9.11 -5.85
CA ALA A 123 1.43 8.50 -4.76
C ALA A 123 0.86 7.12 -5.09
N GLY A 124 0.00 7.07 -6.10
CA GLY A 124 -0.80 5.90 -6.42
C GLY A 124 0.02 4.85 -7.16
N PHE A 125 0.83 5.26 -8.14
CA PHE A 125 1.60 4.35 -8.96
C PHE A 125 2.93 3.98 -8.30
N ASN A 126 3.80 4.96 -8.03
CA ASN A 126 5.16 4.67 -7.57
C ASN A 126 5.17 4.13 -6.12
N ALA A 127 4.51 4.84 -5.20
CA ALA A 127 4.53 4.47 -3.79
C ALA A 127 3.53 3.36 -3.47
N TYR A 128 2.22 3.60 -3.64
CA TYR A 128 1.17 2.64 -3.31
C TYR A 128 1.30 1.35 -4.13
N GLY A 129 1.41 1.44 -5.46
CA GLY A 129 1.60 0.29 -6.34
C GLY A 129 2.88 -0.50 -6.03
N GLY A 130 4.00 0.21 -5.84
CA GLY A 130 5.28 -0.42 -5.46
C GLY A 130 5.21 -1.16 -4.13
N MET A 131 4.65 -0.52 -3.09
CA MET A 131 4.48 -1.14 -1.77
C MET A 131 3.55 -2.35 -1.82
N LYS A 132 2.47 -2.29 -2.59
CA LYS A 132 1.52 -3.40 -2.75
C LYS A 132 2.18 -4.64 -3.37
N ALA A 133 3.13 -4.46 -4.28
CA ALA A 133 3.90 -5.56 -4.87
C ALA A 133 5.04 -6.05 -3.97
N TRP A 134 5.77 -5.13 -3.34
CA TRP A 134 7.01 -5.45 -2.64
C TRP A 134 6.80 -5.94 -1.20
N PHE A 135 5.86 -5.34 -0.45
CA PHE A 135 5.69 -5.62 0.97
C PHE A 135 5.31 -7.09 1.27
N PRO A 136 4.38 -7.73 0.53
CA PRO A 136 4.10 -9.16 0.73
C PRO A 136 5.33 -10.04 0.49
N THR A 137 6.17 -9.67 -0.47
CA THR A 137 7.43 -10.38 -0.78
C THR A 137 8.43 -10.22 0.35
N LEU A 138 8.60 -9.02 0.89
CA LEU A 138 9.46 -8.78 2.06
C LEU A 138 9.03 -9.65 3.25
N ILE A 139 7.75 -9.61 3.61
CA ILE A 139 7.24 -10.37 4.76
C ILE A 139 7.35 -11.87 4.52
N LYS A 140 7.13 -12.34 3.27
CA LYS A 140 7.37 -13.73 2.91
C LYS A 140 8.82 -14.13 3.22
N TRP A 141 9.81 -13.38 2.77
CA TRP A 141 11.22 -13.70 3.00
C TRP A 141 11.61 -13.63 4.47
N VAL A 142 11.15 -12.60 5.19
CA VAL A 142 11.36 -12.49 6.64
C VAL A 142 10.73 -13.68 7.35
N GLY A 143 9.47 -14.00 7.04
CA GLY A 143 8.76 -15.14 7.63
C GLY A 143 9.43 -16.49 7.37
N GLN A 144 10.01 -16.68 6.18
CA GLN A 144 10.75 -17.89 5.82
C GLN A 144 12.14 -18.00 6.44
N ALA A 145 12.73 -16.90 6.93
CA ALA A 145 14.07 -16.90 7.52
C ALA A 145 14.15 -17.55 8.92
N GLY A 146 13.00 -17.79 9.56
CA GLY A 146 12.90 -18.50 10.83
C GLY A 146 13.14 -17.65 12.08
N GLU A 147 12.83 -18.25 13.23
CA GLU A 147 12.77 -17.56 14.54
C GLU A 147 14.08 -16.87 14.92
N LYS A 148 15.23 -17.45 14.55
CA LYS A 148 16.54 -16.85 14.83
C LYS A 148 16.65 -15.43 14.24
N LEU A 149 16.27 -15.24 12.97
CA LEU A 149 16.32 -13.92 12.35
C LEU A 149 15.28 -12.99 13.00
N HIS A 150 14.10 -13.50 13.32
CA HIS A 150 13.04 -12.70 13.97
C HIS A 150 13.49 -12.15 15.32
N SER A 151 14.10 -12.99 16.17
CA SER A 151 14.64 -12.57 17.46
C SER A 151 15.78 -11.56 17.32
N GLN A 152 16.67 -11.74 16.33
CA GLN A 152 17.76 -10.79 16.07
C GLN A 152 17.20 -9.42 15.66
N LEU A 153 16.29 -9.37 14.68
CA LEU A 153 15.64 -8.13 14.25
C LEU A 153 14.89 -7.45 15.41
N ALA A 154 14.12 -8.20 16.19
CA ALA A 154 13.37 -7.64 17.31
C ALA A 154 14.29 -7.04 18.39
N ASN A 155 15.38 -7.72 18.72
CA ASN A 155 16.33 -7.25 19.72
C ASN A 155 17.08 -6.01 19.23
N GLU A 156 17.53 -6.00 17.98
CA GLU A 156 18.24 -4.85 17.38
C GLU A 156 17.34 -3.61 17.35
N ILE A 157 16.12 -3.74 16.83
CA ILE A 157 15.14 -2.64 16.77
C ILE A 157 14.87 -2.09 18.17
N ARG A 158 14.57 -2.94 19.16
CA ARG A 158 14.27 -2.51 20.53
C ARG A 158 15.46 -1.84 21.20
N THR A 159 16.68 -2.31 20.93
CA THR A 159 17.91 -1.73 21.48
C THR A 159 18.12 -0.33 20.94
N VAL A 160 18.11 -0.16 19.62
CA VAL A 160 18.31 1.15 18.98
C VAL A 160 17.22 2.14 19.37
N VAL A 161 15.94 1.71 19.39
CA VAL A 161 14.81 2.56 19.82
C VAL A 161 15.00 3.07 21.25
N LYS A 162 15.51 2.21 22.15
CA LYS A 162 15.78 2.57 23.55
C LYS A 162 16.96 3.54 23.67
N GLU A 163 18.04 3.31 22.92
CA GLU A 163 19.24 4.15 22.92
C GLU A 163 18.96 5.56 22.39
N GLU A 164 18.17 5.65 21.33
CA GLU A 164 17.79 6.91 20.69
C GLU A 164 16.66 7.67 21.42
N GLY A 165 16.15 7.12 22.54
CA GLY A 165 15.16 7.80 23.39
C GLY A 165 13.77 7.96 22.77
N TRP A 166 13.43 7.18 21.73
CA TRP A 166 12.08 7.12 21.16
C TRP A 166 11.16 6.37 22.13
N GLY A 167 10.75 7.02 23.21
CA GLY A 167 9.77 6.48 24.14
C GLY A 167 8.41 6.39 23.46
N LEU A 168 8.07 5.21 22.90
CA LEU A 168 6.72 4.68 22.66
C LEU A 168 6.78 3.36 21.85
N PHE A 169 7.25 2.31 22.51
CA PHE A 169 6.52 1.04 22.53
C PHE A 169 6.43 0.67 24.01
N PRO A 170 5.25 0.40 24.57
CA PRO A 170 5.21 -0.24 25.88
C PRO A 170 6.05 -1.50 25.74
N SER A 171 7.14 -1.59 26.51
CA SER A 171 7.77 -2.86 26.77
C SER A 171 6.63 -3.79 27.20
N PRO A 172 6.55 -5.05 26.72
CA PRO A 172 5.67 -6.01 27.36
C PRO A 172 6.02 -5.90 28.85
N GLY A 173 5.00 -5.66 29.68
CA GLY A 173 5.19 -5.80 31.11
C GLY A 173 5.79 -7.18 31.34
N GLU A 174 6.59 -7.31 32.38
CA GLU A 174 7.21 -8.60 32.77
C GLU A 174 6.15 -9.73 32.89
N ASP A 175 4.87 -9.37 33.00
CA ASP A 175 3.68 -10.23 33.04
C ASP A 175 3.23 -10.83 31.67
N ASP A 176 3.61 -10.26 30.52
CA ASP A 176 3.18 -10.73 29.18
C ASP A 176 4.09 -11.81 28.59
N VAL A 177 5.33 -11.94 29.09
CA VAL A 177 6.30 -12.96 28.64
C VAL A 177 5.90 -14.36 29.12
N ASP A 178 5.15 -14.44 30.23
CA ASP A 178 4.66 -15.68 30.82
C ASP A 178 3.42 -16.26 30.11
N GLN A 179 2.67 -15.43 29.36
CA GLN A 179 1.55 -15.92 28.54
C GLN A 179 1.98 -16.47 27.18
N ILE A 180 3.11 -16.02 26.64
CA ILE A 180 3.62 -16.52 25.35
C ILE A 180 4.36 -17.85 25.52
N SER A 181 4.93 -18.09 26.70
CA SER A 181 5.66 -19.33 27.03
C SER A 181 4.74 -20.49 27.47
N SER A 182 3.43 -20.27 27.55
CA SER A 182 2.42 -21.28 27.92
C SER A 182 1.43 -21.66 26.80
N LEU A 183 1.69 -21.25 25.55
CA LEU A 183 1.05 -21.74 24.32
C LEU A 183 2.04 -22.51 23.44
#